data_AF-A0A958B4G8-F1
#
_entry.id   AF-A0A958B4G8-F1
#
_cell.length_a   1.000
_cell.length_b   1.000
_cell.length_c   1.000
_cell.angle_alpha   90.00
_cell.angle_beta   90.00
_cell.angle_gamma   90.00
#
_symmetry.space_group_name_H-M   'P 1'
#
loop_
_entity.id
_entity.type
_entity.pdbx_description
1 polymer ?
#
loop_
_entity_poly.entity_id
_entity_poly.type
_entity_poly.pdbx_seq_one_letter_code
_entity_poly.pdbx_strand_id
1 'polypeptide(L)' 'MRSFNPEISNHPVNLSPREQEIVRLVAKGHSNKVIAKVLDISPWTVSTHLRRVFVKLEVSSRAEMVARVLEADLHFISD' A
#
# COMPACT_ATOMS: atom_id res chain seq x y z
N MET A 1 28.08 -0.14 -11.87
CA MET A 1 27.47 0.65 -10.78
C MET A 1 26.03 0.94 -11.17
N ARG A 2 25.04 0.39 -10.47
CA ARG A 2 23.64 0.78 -10.68
C ARG A 2 23.50 2.20 -10.14
N SER A 3 23.29 3.16 -11.04
CA SER A 3 22.99 4.54 -10.68
C SER A 3 21.81 4.54 -9.72
N PHE A 4 22.04 4.98 -8.49
CA PHE A 4 20.98 5.34 -7.57
C PHE A 4 20.30 6.57 -8.19
N ASN A 5 19.11 6.39 -8.75
CA ASN A 5 18.34 7.48 -9.33
C ASN A 5 17.50 8.06 -8.17
N PRO A 6 17.83 9.25 -7.63
CA PRO A 6 17.14 9.83 -6.48
C PRO A 6 15.83 10.53 -6.85
N GLU A 7 15.38 10.38 -8.10
CA GLU A 7 14.02 10.68 -8.51
C GLU A 7 13.10 9.66 -7.84
N ILE A 8 12.81 9.87 -6.55
CA ILE A 8 11.61 9.31 -5.91
C ILE A 8 10.47 9.86 -6.75
N SER A 9 10.08 9.07 -7.75
CA SER A 9 8.96 9.31 -8.63
C SER A 9 7.76 9.59 -7.73
N ASN A 10 7.47 10.87 -7.52
CA ASN A 10 6.28 11.37 -6.81
C ASN A 10 5.04 11.14 -7.68
N HIS A 11 5.01 10.02 -8.40
CA HIS A 11 3.94 9.63 -9.28
C HIS A 11 2.82 9.10 -8.40
N PRO A 12 1.60 9.65 -8.50
CA PRO A 12 0.46 9.11 -7.80
C PRO A 12 0.29 7.65 -8.22
N VAL A 13 0.62 6.72 -7.32
CA VAL A 13 0.48 5.30 -7.61
C VAL A 13 -1.01 4.99 -7.69
N ASN A 14 -1.45 4.60 -8.90
CA ASN A 14 -2.86 4.37 -9.18
C ASN A 14 -3.33 3.02 -8.59
N LEU A 15 -3.58 3.04 -7.27
CA LEU A 15 -4.25 1.97 -6.56
C LEU A 15 -5.75 2.02 -6.88
N SER A 16 -6.33 0.87 -7.18
CA SER A 16 -7.78 0.73 -7.29
C SER A 16 -8.46 1.06 -5.94
N PRO A 17 -9.74 1.44 -5.92
CA PRO A 17 -10.45 1.75 -4.67
C PRO A 17 -10.31 0.65 -3.61
N ARG A 18 -10.39 -0.62 -4.03
CA ARG A 18 -10.23 -1.78 -3.14
C ARG A 18 -8.81 -1.91 -2.58
N GLU A 19 -7.80 -1.63 -3.39
CA GLU A 19 -6.41 -1.64 -2.94
C GLU A 19 -6.14 -0.49 -1.96
N GLN A 20 -6.72 0.70 -2.19
CA GLN A 20 -6.64 1.82 -1.25
C GLN A 20 -7.28 1.48 0.10
N GLU A 21 -8.48 0.89 0.11
CA GLU A 21 -9.15 0.43 1.33
C GLU A 21 -8.26 -0.53 2.14
N ILE A 22 -7.70 -1.55 1.46
CA ILE A 22 -6.84 -2.55 2.09
C ILE A 22 -5.59 -1.91 2.66
N VAL A 23 -4.94 -1.02 1.90
CA VAL A 23 -3.74 -0.29 2.34
C VAL A 23 -4.02 0.58 3.57
N ARG A 24 -5.12 1.33 3.58
CA ARG A 24 -5.53 2.15 4.74
C ARG A 24 -5.74 1.29 5.99
N LEU A 25 -6.37 0.12 5.86
CA LEU A 25 -6.57 -0.78 7.00
C LEU A 25 -5.24 -1.40 7.48
N VAL A 26 -4.32 -1.70 6.56
CA VAL A 26 -2.97 -2.16 6.91
C VAL A 26 -2.18 -1.07 7.65
N ALA A 27 -2.24 0.18 7.19
CA ALA A 27 -1.60 1.32 7.85
C ALA A 27 -2.14 1.54 9.27
N LYS A 28 -3.43 1.24 9.51
CA LYS A 28 -4.04 1.20 10.84
C LYS A 28 -3.64 -0.03 11.70
N GLY A 29 -2.75 -0.90 11.21
CA GLY A 29 -2.27 -2.07 11.94
C GLY A 29 -3.12 -3.34 11.82
N HIS A 30 -4.15 -3.37 10.96
CA HIS A 30 -5.05 -4.53 10.88
C HIS A 30 -4.40 -5.71 10.17
N SER A 31 -4.49 -6.91 10.75
CA SER A 31 -4.05 -8.15 10.09
C SER A 31 -4.95 -8.52 8.90
N ASN A 32 -4.45 -9.33 7.96
CA ASN A 32 -5.23 -9.77 6.80
C ASN A 32 -6.53 -10.47 7.19
N LYS A 33 -6.57 -11.18 8.33
CA LYS A 33 -7.79 -11.81 8.86
C LYS A 33 -8.84 -10.78 9.29
N VAL A 34 -8.41 -9.67 9.90
CA VAL A 34 -9.33 -8.60 10.31
C VAL A 34 -9.81 -7.83 9.08
N ILE A 35 -8.90 -7.50 8.16
CA ILE A 35 -9.24 -6.83 6.89
C ILE A 35 -10.26 -7.65 6.10
N ALA A 36 -10.06 -8.97 6.01
CA ALA A 36 -10.98 -9.90 5.37
C ALA A 36 -12.39 -9.80 5.95
N LYS A 37 -12.51 -9.75 7.28
CA LYS A 37 -13.80 -9.58 7.97
C LYS A 37 -14.43 -8.21 7.70
N VAL A 38 -13.62 -7.13 7.72
CA VAL A 38 -14.11 -5.75 7.50
C VAL A 38 -14.63 -5.57 6.07
N LEU A 39 -13.98 -6.17 5.09
CA LEU A 39 -14.30 -6.01 3.67
C LEU A 39 -15.20 -7.12 3.09
N ASP A 40 -15.62 -8.06 3.94
CA ASP A 40 -16.40 -9.26 3.60
C ASP A 40 -15.81 -10.05 2.42
N ILE A 41 -14.52 -10.37 2.52
CA ILE A 41 -13.76 -11.15 1.52
C ILE A 41 -12.85 -12.17 2.19
N SER A 42 -12.31 -13.12 1.43
CA SER A 42 -11.37 -14.10 1.99
C SER A 42 -10.01 -13.46 2.36
N PRO A 43 -9.30 -13.97 3.40
CA PRO A 43 -7.92 -13.57 3.69
C PRO A 43 -6.95 -13.82 2.52
N TRP A 44 -7.25 -14.80 1.66
CA TRP A 44 -6.51 -15.04 0.42
C TRP A 44 -6.69 -13.86 -0.53
N THR A 45 -7.93 -13.39 -0.74
CA THR A 45 -8.24 -12.23 -1.58
C THR A 45 -7.49 -11.00 -1.10
N VAL A 46 -7.47 -10.73 0.21
CA VAL A 46 -6.67 -9.64 0.79
C VAL A 46 -5.18 -9.79 0.44
N SER A 47 -4.63 -11.00 0.57
CA SER A 47 -3.23 -11.28 0.24
C SER A 47 -2.92 -11.07 -1.24
N THR A 48 -3.84 -11.42 -2.13
CA THR A 48 -3.73 -11.15 -3.58
C THR A 48 -3.71 -9.65 -3.87
N HIS A 49 -4.59 -8.87 -3.25
CA HIS A 49 -4.56 -7.41 -3.39
C HIS A 49 -3.25 -6.82 -2.87
N LEU A 50 -2.75 -7.27 -1.71
CA LEU A 50 -1.48 -6.79 -1.17
C LEU A 50 -0.29 -7.10 -2.09
N ARG A 51 -0.27 -8.27 -2.76
CA ARG A 51 0.76 -8.58 -3.76
C ARG A 51 0.74 -7.61 -4.94
N ARG A 52 -0.46 -7.26 -5.43
CA ARG A 52 -0.61 -6.27 -6.51
C ARG A 52 -0.16 -4.89 -6.07
N VAL A 53 -0.52 -4.50 -4.84
CA VAL A 53 -0.06 -3.25 -4.23
C VAL A 53 1.46 -3.21 -4.11
N PHE A 54 2.10 -4.29 -3.67
CA PHE A 54 3.56 -4.35 -3.56
C PHE A 54 4.25 -4.12 -4.90
N VAL A 55 3.73 -4.71 -5.98
CA VAL A 55 4.24 -4.48 -7.34
C VAL A 55 4.02 -3.04 -7.78
N LYS A 56 2.81 -2.48 -7.55
CA LYS A 56 2.48 -1.10 -7.95
C LYS A 56 3.27 -0.04 -7.18
N LEU A 57 3.54 -0.31 -5.91
CA LEU A 57 4.33 0.56 -5.05
C LEU A 57 5.82 0.21 -5.11
N GLU A 58 6.26 -0.78 -5.90
CA GLU A 58 7.67 -1.20 -5.95
C GLU A 58 8.29 -1.46 -4.57
N VAL A 59 7.53 -2.08 -3.67
CA VAL A 59 7.97 -2.42 -2.30
C VAL A 59 8.06 -3.93 -2.12
N SER A 60 8.96 -4.38 -1.26
CA SER A 60 9.20 -5.80 -0.99
C SER A 60 8.58 -6.27 0.32
N SER A 61 8.14 -5.36 1.19
CA SER A 61 7.61 -5.71 2.50
C SER A 61 6.38 -4.91 2.91
N ARG A 62 5.62 -5.46 3.85
CA ARG A 62 4.49 -4.78 4.49
C ARG A 62 4.92 -3.51 5.20
N ALA A 63 6.08 -3.52 5.88
CA ALA A 63 6.58 -2.36 6.60
C ALA A 63 6.95 -1.23 5.63
N GLU A 64 7.63 -1.58 4.53
CA GLU A 64 7.98 -0.64 3.46
C GLU A 64 6.73 -0.08 2.77
N MET A 65 5.72 -0.92 2.52
CA MET A 65 4.42 -0.46 2.02
C MET A 65 3.77 0.57 2.95
N VAL A 66 3.77 0.32 4.27
CA VAL A 66 3.22 1.25 5.25
C VAL A 66 4.03 2.54 5.29
N ALA A 67 5.35 2.48 5.27
CA ALA A 67 6.22 3.66 5.23
C ALA A 67 5.91 4.54 4.00
N ARG A 68 5.86 3.95 2.81
CA ARG A 68 5.50 4.64 1.55
C ARG A 68 4.13 5.30 1.60
N VAL A 69 3.15 4.65 2.22
CA VAL A 69 1.78 5.17 2.33
C VAL A 69 1.70 6.32 3.32
N LEU A 70 2.43 6.24 4.44
CA LEU A 70 2.51 7.33 5.42
C LEU A 70 3.25 8.55 4.84
N GLU A 71 4.31 8.33 4.05
CA GLU A 71 4.98 9.40 3.30
C GLU A 71 4.03 10.06 2.29
N ALA A 72 3.22 9.27 1.57
CA ALA A 72 2.24 9.81 0.63
C ALA A 72 1.07 10.53 1.33
N ASP A 73 0.56 10.04 2.45
CA ASP A 73 -0.50 10.70 3.25
C ASP A 73 -0.03 12.07 3.80
N LEU A 74 1.27 12.24 4.07
CA LEU A 74 1.83 13.54 4.46
C LEU A 74 1.78 14.58 3.33
N HIS A 75 1.76 14.15 2.06
CA HIS A 75 1.61 15.05 0.91
C HIS A 75 0.16 15.45 0.61
N PHE A 76 -0.85 14.75 1.14
CA PHE A 76 -2.26 15.14 1.00
C PHE A 76 -2.68 16.31 1.90
N ILE A 77 -1.81 16.76 2.83
CA ILE A 77 -2.09 17.86 3.78
C ILE A 77 -1.47 19.19 3.28
N SER A 78 -0.83 19.20 2.10
CA SER A 78 -0.10 20.38 1.59
C SER A 78 -0.70 21.02 0.32
N ASP A 79 -2.01 20.88 0.09
CA ASP A 79 -2.77 21.67 -0.92
C ASP A 79 -3.97 22.37 -0.26
#